data_AF-A0A9J6ZCH3-F1
#
_entry.id   AF-A0A9J6ZCH3-F1
#
_cell.length_a   1.000
_cell.length_b   1.000
_cell.length_c   1.000
_cell.angle_alpha   90.00
_cell.angle_beta   90.00
_cell.angle_gamma   90.00
#
_symmetry.space_group_name_H-M   'P 1'
#
loop_
_entity.id
_entity.type
_entity.pdbx_description
1 polymer ?
#
loop_
_entity_poly.entity_id
_entity_poly.type
_entity_poly.pdbx_seq_one_letter_code
_entity_poly.pdbx_strand_id
1 'polypeptide(L)'
;MNRLSSFRLLTYASIVVTIICFIYSFITFNANNIMIALGFLILGIILTVLSALLLLDLYSSSRKTVQAEVISIYGKDLRIRLTTSKEMTIRITKRENKLFQVEDLLTVVLTPRTKQIISLHKI
;
A
#
# COMPACT_ATOMS: atom_id res chain seq x y z
N MET A 1 -14.28 -8.91 1.55
CA MET A 1 -13.59 -8.65 0.26
C MET A 1 -12.20 -8.08 0.53
N ASN A 2 -11.16 -8.60 -0.13
CA ASN A 2 -9.79 -8.14 0.06
C ASN A 2 -9.63 -6.72 -0.49
N ARG A 3 -9.25 -5.74 0.36
CA ARG A 3 -8.99 -4.35 -0.09
C ARG A 3 -8.00 -4.28 -1.27
N LEU A 4 -7.05 -5.22 -1.31
CA LEU A 4 -6.07 -5.34 -2.39
C LEU A 4 -6.70 -5.72 -3.75
N SER A 5 -7.75 -6.56 -3.77
CA SER A 5 -8.41 -6.95 -5.02
C SER A 5 -9.31 -5.86 -5.56
N SER A 6 -10.04 -5.15 -4.69
CA SER A 6 -10.85 -3.99 -5.08
C SER A 6 -10.00 -2.85 -5.63
N PHE A 7 -8.80 -2.62 -5.07
CA PHE A 7 -7.90 -1.59 -5.56
C PHE A 7 -7.32 -1.93 -6.93
N ARG A 8 -6.87 -3.18 -7.14
CA ARG A 8 -6.41 -3.64 -8.46
C ARG A 8 -7.48 -3.45 -9.53
N LEU A 9 -8.74 -3.81 -9.20
CA LEU A 9 -9.88 -3.60 -10.08
C LEU A 9 -10.03 -2.12 -10.46
N LEU A 10 -9.91 -1.21 -9.49
CA LEU A 10 -10.03 0.24 -9.70
C LEU A 10 -8.90 0.79 -10.60
N THR A 11 -7.65 0.33 -10.39
CA THR A 11 -6.53 0.72 -11.25
C THR A 11 -6.68 0.20 -12.68
N TYR A 12 -7.14 -1.04 -12.87
CA TYR A 12 -7.40 -1.58 -14.20
C TYR A 12 -8.53 -0.83 -14.90
N ALA A 13 -9.63 -0.56 -14.18
CA ALA A 13 -10.74 0.23 -14.71
C ALA A 13 -10.28 1.63 -15.13
N SER A 14 -9.46 2.29 -14.32
CA SER A 14 -8.92 3.62 -14.64
C SER A 14 -8.10 3.57 -15.94
N ILE A 15 -7.16 2.64 -16.08
CA ILE A 15 -6.33 2.48 -17.29
C ILE A 15 -7.19 2.26 -18.54
N VAL A 16 -8.21 1.39 -18.45
CA VAL A 16 -9.12 1.12 -19.57
C VAL A 16 -9.88 2.38 -19.98
N VAL A 17 -10.40 3.16 -19.01
CA VAL A 17 -11.09 4.42 -19.29
C VAL A 17 -10.17 5.43 -19.96
N THR A 18 -8.89 5.52 -19.54
CA THR A 18 -7.92 6.42 -20.16
C THR A 18 -7.66 6.07 -21.62
N ILE A 19 -7.51 4.78 -21.94
CA ILE A 19 -7.32 4.29 -23.32
C ILE A 19 -8.52 4.66 -24.18
N ILE A 20 -9.74 4.43 -23.66
CA ILE A 20 -10.98 4.78 -24.35
C ILE A 20 -11.04 6.29 -24.63
N CYS A 21 -10.73 7.14 -23.64
CA CYS A 21 -10.70 8.60 -23.83
C CYS A 21 -9.72 9.02 -24.93
N PHE A 22 -8.55 8.38 -25.01
CA PHE A 22 -7.56 8.67 -26.04
C PHE A 22 -8.03 8.30 -27.44
N ILE A 23 -8.66 7.12 -27.59
CA ILE A 23 -9.25 6.67 -28.85
C ILE A 23 -10.35 7.63 -29.30
N TYR A 24 -11.26 8.01 -28.39
CA TYR A 24 -12.32 8.98 -28.71
C TYR A 24 -11.76 10.36 -29.05
N SER A 25 -10.74 10.84 -28.35
CA SER A 25 -10.07 12.09 -28.71
C SER A 25 -9.54 12.07 -30.15
N PHE A 26 -8.90 10.98 -30.56
CA PHE A 26 -8.39 10.81 -31.93
C PHE A 26 -9.50 10.77 -32.99
N ILE A 27 -10.56 9.98 -32.77
CA ILE A 27 -11.71 9.91 -33.69
C ILE A 27 -12.36 11.29 -33.84
N THR A 28 -12.54 12.00 -32.72
CA THR A 28 -13.23 13.29 -32.72
C THR A 28 -12.39 14.40 -33.34
N PHE A 29 -11.06 14.30 -33.21
CA PHE A 29 -10.12 15.18 -33.92
C PHE A 29 -10.19 14.98 -35.42
N ASN A 30 -10.22 13.73 -35.89
CA ASN A 30 -10.38 13.41 -37.32
C ASN A 30 -11.76 13.83 -37.86
N ALA A 31 -12.78 13.88 -37.00
CA ALA A 31 -14.10 14.43 -37.33
C ALA A 31 -14.16 15.97 -37.32
N ASN A 32 -13.00 16.65 -37.27
CA ASN A 32 -12.86 18.11 -37.20
C ASN A 32 -13.51 18.78 -35.97
N ASN A 33 -13.87 18.00 -34.95
CA ASN A 33 -14.49 18.48 -33.72
C ASN A 33 -13.42 18.72 -32.64
N ILE A 34 -12.57 19.73 -32.88
CA ILE A 34 -11.37 20.02 -32.08
C ILE A 34 -11.70 20.27 -30.60
N MET A 35 -12.78 20.99 -30.30
CA MET A 35 -13.19 21.29 -28.91
C MET A 35 -13.50 20.03 -28.09
N ILE A 36 -14.15 19.05 -28.72
CA ILE A 36 -14.52 17.78 -28.06
C ILE A 36 -13.28 16.90 -27.91
N ALA A 37 -12.41 16.86 -28.92
CA ALA A 37 -11.14 16.14 -28.86
C ALA A 37 -10.24 16.64 -27.71
N LEU A 38 -10.13 17.96 -27.54
CA LEU A 38 -9.41 18.59 -26.43
C LEU A 38 -10.02 18.23 -25.07
N GLY A 39 -11.36 18.20 -24.97
CA GLY A 39 -12.07 17.79 -23.74
C GLY A 39 -11.70 16.37 -23.31
N PHE A 40 -11.71 15.40 -24.22
CA PHE A 40 -11.32 14.02 -23.93
C PHE A 40 -9.82 13.88 -23.58
N LEU A 41 -8.97 14.70 -24.22
CA LEU A 41 -7.54 14.70 -23.94
C LEU A 41 -7.24 15.20 -22.52
N ILE A 42 -7.88 16.31 -22.11
CA ILE A 42 -7.78 16.83 -20.74
C ILE A 42 -8.30 15.82 -19.73
N LEU A 43 -9.46 15.20 -19.98
CA LEU A 43 -10.03 14.18 -19.12
C LEU A 43 -9.08 12.98 -18.95
N GLY A 44 -8.47 12.53 -20.05
CA GLY A 44 -7.45 11.48 -20.02
C GLY A 44 -6.25 11.84 -19.16
N ILE A 45 -5.71 13.05 -19.29
CA ILE A 45 -4.58 13.52 -18.47
C ILE A 45 -4.95 13.51 -16.98
N ILE A 46 -6.12 14.04 -16.61
CA ILE A 46 -6.58 14.08 -15.21
C ILE A 46 -6.65 12.65 -14.63
N LEU A 47 -7.27 11.72 -15.36
CA LEU A 47 -7.36 10.32 -14.93
C LEU A 47 -5.98 9.66 -14.78
N THR A 48 -5.05 9.98 -15.67
CA THR A 48 -3.68 9.44 -15.61
C THR A 48 -2.94 9.92 -14.36
N VAL A 49 -3.03 11.23 -14.06
CA VAL A 49 -2.43 11.81 -12.85
C VAL A 49 -3.04 11.20 -11.58
N LEU A 50 -4.37 11.07 -11.54
CA LEU A 50 -5.06 10.48 -10.38
C LEU A 50 -4.64 9.03 -10.16
N SER A 51 -4.51 8.26 -11.24
CA SER A 51 -4.03 6.87 -11.22
C SER A 51 -2.58 6.79 -10.72
N ALA A 52 -1.71 7.68 -11.19
CA ALA A 52 -0.32 7.72 -10.79
C ALA A 52 -0.16 8.07 -9.30
N LEU A 53 -0.95 9.02 -8.79
CA LEU A 53 -0.97 9.36 -7.36
C LEU A 53 -1.45 8.18 -6.50
N LEU A 54 -2.49 7.47 -6.96
CA LEU A 54 -3.00 6.26 -6.31
C LEU A 54 -1.94 5.14 -6.28
N LEU A 55 -1.21 4.94 -7.37
CA LEU A 55 -0.10 3.99 -7.43
C LEU A 55 1.07 4.42 -6.54
N LEU A 56 1.36 5.72 -6.46
CA LEU A 56 2.42 6.24 -5.60
C LEU A 56 2.10 6.01 -4.12
N ASP A 57 0.86 6.23 -3.67
CA ASP A 57 0.45 5.94 -2.28
C ASP A 57 0.59 4.44 -1.94
N LEU A 58 0.36 3.55 -2.92
CA LEU A 58 0.59 2.12 -2.75
C LEU A 58 2.09 1.76 -2.67
N TYR A 59 2.87 2.22 -3.65
CA TYR A 59 4.29 1.91 -3.74
C TYR A 59 5.13 2.62 -2.67
N SER A 60 4.63 3.74 -2.11
CA SER A 60 5.16 4.42 -0.92
C SER A 60 5.06 3.57 0.35
N SER A 61 4.54 2.33 0.29
CA SER A 61 4.71 1.33 1.35
C SER A 61 6.17 0.87 1.42
N SER A 62 7.09 1.77 1.78
CA SER A 62 8.44 1.46 2.22
C SER A 62 8.29 0.59 3.48
N ARG A 63 8.40 -0.72 3.28
CA ARG A 63 8.47 -1.69 4.37
C ARG A 63 9.84 -1.49 5.01
N LYS A 64 9.86 -0.95 6.23
CA LYS A 64 11.10 -0.88 7.02
C LYS A 64 11.16 -2.10 7.91
N THR A 65 12.14 -2.96 7.66
CA THR A 65 12.50 -4.05 8.56
C THR A 65 13.38 -3.49 9.65
N VAL A 66 12.95 -3.60 10.90
CA VAL A 66 13.71 -3.13 12.06
C VAL A 66 13.85 -4.28 13.05
N GLN A 67 15.03 -4.45 13.62
CA GLN A 67 15.24 -5.39 14.71
C GLN A 67 14.66 -4.81 16.00
N ALA A 68 13.95 -5.64 16.75
CA ALA A 68 13.36 -5.28 18.02
C ALA A 68 13.46 -6.43 19.02
N GLU A 69 13.58 -6.08 20.28
CA GLU A 69 13.64 -7.02 21.40
C GLU A 69 12.30 -7.05 22.12
N VAL A 70 11.84 -8.24 22.54
CA VAL A 70 10.61 -8.38 23.32
C VAL A 70 10.85 -8.05 24.79
N ILE A 71 10.19 -7.02 25.31
CA ILE A 71 10.28 -6.62 26.72
C ILE A 71 9.21 -7.33 27.57
N SER A 72 7.99 -7.46 27.05
CA SER A 72 6.88 -8.07 27.79
C SER A 72 5.79 -8.60 26.86
N ILE A 73 5.09 -9.63 27.34
CA ILE A 73 4.04 -10.32 26.60
C ILE A 73 2.76 -10.31 27.43
N TYR A 74 1.72 -9.67 26.90
CA TYR A 74 0.39 -9.60 27.51
C TYR A 74 -0.62 -10.28 26.59
N GLY A 75 -0.71 -11.61 26.68
CA GLY A 75 -1.62 -12.41 25.87
C GLY A 75 -1.33 -12.30 24.37
N LYS A 76 -2.05 -11.42 23.66
CA LYS A 76 -1.90 -11.18 22.21
C LYS A 76 -1.11 -9.90 21.88
N ASP A 77 -0.78 -9.12 22.89
CA ASP A 77 -0.06 -7.87 22.76
C ASP A 77 1.39 -8.07 23.23
N LEU A 78 2.33 -7.70 22.35
CA LEU A 78 3.76 -7.70 22.62
C LEU A 78 4.24 -6.26 22.84
N ARG A 79 4.99 -6.02 23.90
CA ARG A 79 5.72 -4.78 24.10
C ARG A 79 7.15 -5.02 23.64
N ILE A 80 7.58 -4.27 22.62
CA ILE A 80 8.91 -4.41 22.03
C ILE A 80 9.73 -3.12 22.19
N ARG A 81 11.06 -3.27 22.28
CA ARG A 81 12.04 -2.18 22.23
C ARG A 81 12.74 -2.22 20.88
N LEU A 82 12.68 -1.12 20.14
CA LEU A 82 13.45 -0.94 18.91
C LEU A 82 14.91 -0.63 19.24
N THR A 83 15.83 -0.93 18.31
CA THR A 83 17.25 -0.50 18.40
C THR A 83 17.44 1.01 18.53
N THR A 84 16.42 1.80 18.18
CA THR A 84 16.38 3.26 18.36
C THR A 84 15.89 3.69 19.76
N SER A 85 15.87 2.79 20.74
CA SER A 85 15.41 3.01 22.12
C SER A 85 13.93 3.41 22.25
N LYS A 86 13.15 3.27 21.18
CA LYS A 86 11.71 3.57 21.20
C LYS A 86 10.91 2.33 21.56
N GLU A 87 10.06 2.44 22.56
CA GLU A 87 9.16 1.36 22.98
C GLU A 87 7.83 1.41 22.21
N MET A 88 7.31 0.25 21.85
CA MET A 88 6.07 0.14 21.11
C MET A 88 5.29 -1.11 21.49
N THR A 89 3.98 -0.96 21.67
CA THR A 89 3.06 -2.10 21.79
C THR A 89 2.61 -2.52 20.40
N ILE A 90 2.73 -3.81 20.10
CA ILE A 90 2.29 -4.41 18.85
C ILE A 90 1.36 -5.58 19.14
N ARG A 91 0.24 -5.60 18.42
CA ARG A 91 -0.73 -6.69 18.46
C ARG A 91 -0.41 -7.73 17.40
N ILE A 92 -0.26 -8.98 17.81
CA ILE A 92 -0.06 -10.10 16.88
C ILE A 92 -1.42 -10.45 16.25
N THR A 93 -1.61 -10.12 14.98
CA THR A 93 -2.84 -10.42 14.24
C THR A 93 -2.81 -11.78 13.56
N LYS A 94 -1.63 -12.29 13.20
CA LYS A 94 -1.46 -13.62 12.59
C LYS A 94 -0.93 -14.59 13.65
N ARG A 95 -1.74 -15.58 14.04
CA ARG A 95 -1.30 -16.76 14.81
C ARG A 95 -0.34 -17.57 13.93
N GLU A 96 0.91 -17.14 13.81
CA GLU A 96 1.97 -18.11 13.59
C GLU A 96 2.21 -18.77 14.95
N ASN A 97 2.15 -20.11 14.99
CA ASN A 97 2.31 -20.95 16.19
C ASN A 97 3.73 -20.88 16.80
N LYS A 98 4.41 -19.74 16.71
CA LYS A 98 5.68 -19.49 17.39
C LYS A 98 5.37 -18.85 18.73
N LEU A 99 5.67 -19.59 19.81
CA LEU A 99 5.71 -19.05 21.16
C LEU A 99 6.89 -18.09 21.23
N PHE A 100 6.60 -16.78 21.29
CA PHE A 100 7.61 -15.76 21.54
C PHE A 100 7.93 -15.73 23.04
N GLN A 101 9.20 -15.60 23.38
CA GLN A 101 9.66 -15.42 24.75
C GLN A 101 10.11 -13.97 24.97
N VAL A 102 10.15 -13.56 26.24
CA VAL A 102 10.77 -12.29 26.62
C VAL A 102 12.26 -12.38 26.31
N GLU A 103 12.88 -11.28 25.89
CA GLU A 103 14.29 -11.20 25.40
C GLU A 103 14.54 -11.82 24.02
N ASP A 104 13.52 -12.38 23.35
CA ASP A 104 13.68 -12.80 21.96
C ASP A 104 13.95 -11.59 21.05
N LEU A 105 14.97 -11.73 20.20
CA LEU A 105 15.26 -10.80 19.11
C LEU A 105 14.37 -11.11 17.90
N LEU A 106 13.61 -10.11 17.46
CA LEU A 106 12.62 -10.22 16.41
C LEU A 106 12.91 -9.23 15.29
N THR A 107 12.82 -9.69 14.04
CA THR A 107 12.75 -8.77 12.90
C THR A 107 11.30 -8.34 12.69
N VAL A 108 11.02 -7.06 12.88
CA VAL A 108 9.69 -6.48 12.75
C VAL A 108 9.59 -5.69 11.45
N VAL A 109 8.68 -6.10 10.57
CA VAL A 109 8.35 -5.33 9.36
C VAL A 109 7.33 -4.27 9.74
N LEU A 110 7.76 -3.01 9.86
CA LEU A 110 6.87 -1.89 10.15
C LEU A 110 6.35 -1.30 8.84
N THR A 111 5.02 -1.16 8.74
CA THR A 111 4.38 -0.30 7.75
C THR A 111 4.05 1.06 8.36
N PRO A 112 4.26 2.18 7.67
CA PRO A 112 4.05 3.52 8.23
C PRO A 112 2.61 3.79 8.71
N ARG A 113 1.60 3.12 8.12
CA ARG A 113 0.18 3.27 8.52
C ARG A 113 -0.27 2.28 9.60
N THR A 114 0.38 1.14 9.73
CA THR A 114 -0.03 0.08 10.65
C THR A 114 1.21 -0.46 11.32
N LYS A 115 1.35 -0.23 12.62
CA LYS A 115 2.34 -0.88 13.51
C LYS A 115 2.07 -2.39 13.60
N GLN A 116 1.96 -3.07 12.46
CA GLN A 116 1.57 -4.46 12.32
C GLN A 116 2.78 -5.23 11.85
N ILE A 117 3.09 -6.32 12.54
CA ILE A 117 4.19 -7.21 12.18
C ILE A 117 3.71 -8.16 11.10
N ILE A 118 4.39 -8.16 9.95
CA ILE A 118 4.05 -9.03 8.81
C ILE A 118 4.70 -10.41 8.95
N SER A 119 5.81 -10.52 9.66
CA SER A 119 6.49 -11.80 9.95
C SER A 119 7.45 -11.63 11.12
N LEU A 120 7.55 -12.65 11.97
CA LEU A 120 8.49 -12.72 13.07
C LEU A 120 9.49 -13.85 12.77
N HIS A 121 10.72 -13.48 12.44
CA HIS A 121 11.81 -14.46 12.28
C HIS A 121 12.65 -14.47 13.56
N LYS A 122 12.71 -15.64 14.19
CA LYS A 122 13.66 -15.94 15.25
C LYS A 122 15.01 -16.15 14.56
N ILE A 123 16.00 -15.35 14.95
CA ILE A 123 17.41 -15.56 14.54
C ILE A 123 17.96 -16.75 15.31
#